data_AF-A0A7D8H9I9-F1
#
_entry.id   AF-A0A7D8H9I9-F1
#
_cell.length_a   1.000
_cell.length_b   1.000
_cell.length_c   1.000
_cell.angle_alpha   90.00
_cell.angle_beta   90.00
_cell.angle_gamma   90.00
#
_symmetry.space_group_name_H-M   'P 1'
#
loop_
_entity.id
_entity.type
_entity.pdbx_description
1 polymer ?
#
loop_
_entity_poly.entity_id
_entity_poly.type
_entity_poly.pdbx_seq_one_letter_code
_entity_poly.pdbx_strand_id
1 'polypeptide(L)'
;MNTLLVGINVAVMLILVGVLYYMQRKHVSFNKRVFTALGVGIIFGLILQFIYEPTSKVIIESNTWFGLIGNGYVKLLQMIVMPLILVSIISAFTKLQLTKNLGKISGLIIGILILTTGIAAAVGIAASAGFDVSATGLQLVCNKVMQNLLV
;
A
#
# COMPACT_ATOMS: atom_id res chain seq x y z
N MET A 1 -21.04 -14.31 22.51
CA MET A 1 -20.83 -15.20 21.35
C MET A 1 -20.01 -14.58 20.21
N ASN A 2 -19.68 -13.28 20.22
CA ASN A 2 -18.90 -12.65 19.15
C ASN A 2 -17.37 -12.83 19.27
N THR A 3 -16.85 -12.98 20.49
CA THR A 3 -15.41 -13.17 20.76
C THR A 3 -14.85 -14.47 20.19
N LEU A 4 -15.67 -15.52 20.10
CA LEU A 4 -15.28 -16.80 19.49
C LEU A 4 -15.08 -16.68 17.97
N LEU A 5 -15.90 -15.86 17.29
CA LEU A 5 -15.77 -15.62 15.84
C LEU A 5 -14.57 -14.73 15.52
N VAL A 6 -14.28 -13.72 16.36
CA VAL A 6 -13.04 -12.94 16.29
C VAL A 6 -11.82 -13.84 16.47
N GLY A 7 -11.84 -14.71 17.49
CA GLY A 7 -10.77 -15.67 17.75
C GLY A 7 -10.51 -16.61 16.57
N ILE A 8 -11.56 -17.08 15.89
CA ILE A 8 -11.46 -17.90 14.68
C ILE A 8 -10.82 -17.14 13.51
N ASN A 9 -11.23 -15.89 13.26
CA ASN A 9 -10.65 -15.09 12.17
C ASN A 9 -9.17 -14.81 12.40
N VAL A 10 -8.78 -14.50 13.64
CA VAL A 10 -7.37 -14.31 14.03
C VAL A 10 -6.59 -15.63 13.94
N ALA A 11 -7.19 -16.76 14.32
CA ALA A 11 -6.56 -18.08 14.17
C ALA A 11 -6.31 -18.44 12.69
N VAL A 12 -7.29 -18.17 11.80
CA VAL A 12 -7.12 -18.38 10.35
C VAL A 12 -6.01 -17.50 9.79
N MET A 13 -5.92 -16.23 10.23
CA MET A 13 -4.81 -15.36 9.85
C MET A 13 -3.46 -15.90 10.31
N LEU A 14 -3.34 -16.40 11.54
CA LEU A 14 -2.11 -17.01 12.05
C LEU A 14 -1.72 -18.28 11.28
N ILE A 15 -2.71 -19.09 10.87
CA ILE A 15 -2.49 -20.26 10.02
C ILE A 15 -1.93 -19.82 8.65
N LEU A 16 -2.51 -18.78 8.03
CA LEU A 16 -2.02 -18.24 6.76
C LEU A 16 -0.59 -17.70 6.85
N VAL A 17 -0.28 -16.99 7.94
CA VAL A 17 1.08 -16.52 8.25
C VAL A 17 2.03 -17.71 8.44
N GLY A 18 1.58 -18.78 9.11
CA GLY A 18 2.33 -20.02 9.29
C GLY A 18 2.63 -20.75 7.98
N VAL A 19 1.67 -20.83 7.06
CA VAL A 19 1.85 -21.40 5.71
C VAL A 19 2.88 -20.60 4.91
N LEU A 20 2.81 -19.26 4.97
CA LEU A 20 3.80 -18.38 4.32
C LEU A 20 5.19 -18.49 4.95
N TYR A 21 5.27 -18.67 6.28
CA TYR A 21 6.53 -18.92 6.98
C TYR A 21 7.14 -20.27 6.59
N TYR A 22 6.32 -21.31 6.41
CA TYR A 22 6.78 -22.60 5.90
C TYR A 22 7.33 -22.49 4.47
N MET A 23 6.69 -21.70 3.60
CA MET A 23 7.24 -21.37 2.28
C MET A 23 8.58 -20.61 2.34
N GLN A 24 8.79 -19.77 3.37
CA GLN A 24 10.08 -19.11 3.58
C GLN A 24 11.20 -20.09 3.95
N ARG A 25 10.92 -21.12 4.77
CA ARG A 25 11.89 -22.18 5.12
C ARG A 25 12.34 -23.01 3.91
N LYS A 26 11.50 -23.10 2.88
CA LYS A 26 11.79 -23.77 1.60
C LYS A 26 12.64 -22.94 0.62
N HIS A 27 13.17 -21.77 1.03
CA HIS A 27 13.97 -20.87 0.18
C HIS A 27 13.28 -20.45 -1.14
N VAL A 28 11.95 -20.34 -1.14
CA VAL A 28 11.23 -19.81 -2.30
C VAL A 28 11.62 -18.34 -2.53
N SER A 29 11.79 -17.94 -3.79
CA SER A 29 12.19 -16.57 -4.12
C SER A 29 11.20 -15.53 -3.57
N PHE A 30 11.74 -14.43 -3.06
CA PHE A 30 10.97 -13.37 -2.40
C PHE A 30 9.79 -12.88 -3.25
N ASN A 31 10.01 -12.66 -4.55
CA ASN A 31 8.96 -12.20 -5.46
C ASN A 31 7.77 -13.17 -5.53
N LYS A 32 8.03 -14.48 -5.63
CA LYS A 32 6.96 -15.48 -5.64
C LYS A 32 6.19 -15.47 -4.32
N ARG A 33 6.91 -15.37 -3.20
CA ARG A 33 6.29 -15.31 -1.86
C ARG A 33 5.42 -14.08 -1.66
N VAL A 34 5.87 -12.91 -2.11
CA VAL A 34 5.09 -11.66 -2.03
C VAL A 34 3.83 -11.74 -2.88
N PHE A 35 3.94 -12.28 -4.10
CA PHE A 35 2.78 -12.44 -4.98
C PHE A 35 1.76 -13.44 -4.42
N THR A 36 2.22 -14.57 -3.86
CA THR A 36 1.30 -15.53 -3.20
C THR A 36 0.68 -14.94 -1.93
N ALA A 37 1.43 -14.17 -1.13
CA ALA A 37 0.89 -13.51 0.06
C ALA A 37 -0.18 -12.48 -0.31
N LEU A 38 0.05 -11.70 -1.37
CA LEU A 38 -0.92 -10.72 -1.88
C LEU A 38 -2.19 -11.41 -2.39
N GLY A 39 -2.05 -12.46 -3.20
CA GLY A 39 -3.20 -13.22 -3.72
C GLY A 39 -4.03 -13.85 -2.60
N VAL A 40 -3.39 -14.54 -1.67
CA VAL A 40 -4.06 -15.19 -0.53
C VAL A 40 -4.68 -14.15 0.40
N GLY A 41 -4.01 -13.02 0.64
CA GLY A 41 -4.53 -11.93 1.46
C GLY A 41 -5.80 -11.29 0.89
N ILE A 42 -5.84 -11.06 -0.43
CA ILE A 42 -7.04 -10.53 -1.10
C ILE A 42 -8.19 -11.53 -1.00
N ILE A 43 -7.95 -12.81 -1.29
CA ILE A 43 -8.99 -13.85 -1.22
C ILE A 43 -9.56 -13.93 0.22
N PHE A 44 -8.68 -13.92 1.22
CA PHE A 44 -9.09 -13.94 2.62
C PHE A 44 -9.91 -12.71 3.02
N GLY A 45 -9.47 -11.51 2.61
CA GLY A 45 -10.20 -10.27 2.87
C GLY A 45 -11.60 -10.26 2.26
N LEU A 46 -11.74 -10.75 1.02
CA LEU A 46 -13.03 -10.87 0.35
C LEU A 46 -13.95 -11.86 1.06
N ILE A 47 -13.46 -13.05 1.42
CA ILE A 47 -14.23 -14.06 2.15
C ILE A 47 -14.78 -13.49 3.47
N LEU A 48 -13.97 -12.71 4.20
CA LEU A 48 -14.42 -12.06 5.42
C LEU A 48 -15.53 -11.03 5.17
N GLN A 49 -15.43 -10.25 4.10
CA GLN A 49 -16.45 -9.26 3.75
C GLN A 49 -17.78 -9.89 3.27
N PHE A 50 -17.74 -11.10 2.70
CA PHE A 50 -18.95 -11.85 2.31
C PHE A 50 -19.65 -12.54 3.48
N ILE A 51 -18.90 -12.97 4.51
CA ILE A 51 -19.46 -13.70 5.65
C ILE A 51 -19.98 -12.75 6.75
N TYR A 52 -19.39 -11.56 6.89
CA TYR A 52 -19.72 -10.63 7.97
C TYR A 52 -20.24 -9.29 7.42
N GLU A 53 -21.36 -8.80 7.96
CA GLU A 53 -21.83 -7.43 7.66
C GLU A 53 -20.79 -6.38 8.09
N PRO A 54 -20.54 -5.33 7.27
CA PRO A 54 -19.47 -4.33 7.49
C PRO A 54 -19.49 -3.62 8.85
N THR A 55 -20.66 -3.57 9.50
CA THR A 55 -20.90 -2.84 10.76
C THR A 55 -20.77 -3.73 12.01
N SER A 56 -20.51 -5.03 11.84
CA SER A 56 -20.43 -5.93 12.99
C SER A 56 -19.16 -5.69 13.83
N LYS A 57 -19.33 -5.63 15.15
CA LYS A 57 -18.23 -5.45 16.14
C LYS A 57 -17.08 -6.46 15.96
N VAL A 58 -17.37 -7.63 15.37
CA VAL A 58 -16.40 -8.69 15.05
C VAL A 58 -15.36 -8.24 14.02
N ILE A 59 -15.75 -7.45 13.02
CA ILE A 59 -14.81 -6.95 11.99
C ILE A 59 -13.93 -5.86 12.59
N ILE A 60 -14.49 -4.95 13.37
CA ILE A 60 -13.76 -3.84 13.98
C ILE A 60 -12.67 -4.36 14.92
N GLU A 61 -12.98 -5.36 15.75
CA GLU A 61 -11.99 -6.00 16.62
C GLU A 61 -10.94 -6.78 15.80
N SER A 62 -11.35 -7.58 14.82
CA SER A 62 -10.41 -8.35 13.96
C SER A 62 -9.48 -7.44 13.16
N ASN A 63 -9.97 -6.32 12.66
CA ASN A 63 -9.19 -5.35 11.90
C ASN A 63 -8.09 -4.68 12.75
N THR A 64 -8.32 -4.53 14.06
CA THR A 64 -7.29 -4.06 14.99
C THR A 64 -6.10 -5.02 15.05
N TRP A 65 -6.37 -6.34 15.10
CA TRP A 65 -5.34 -7.38 15.08
C TRP A 65 -4.62 -7.48 13.73
N PHE A 66 -5.36 -7.39 12.62
CA PHE A 66 -4.76 -7.37 11.28
C PHE A 66 -3.88 -6.15 11.07
N GLY A 67 -4.35 -4.99 11.54
CA GLY A 67 -3.63 -3.73 11.53
C GLY A 67 -2.32 -3.78 12.33
N LEU A 68 -2.25 -4.56 13.42
CA LEU A 68 -1.01 -4.71 14.19
C LEU A 68 0.12 -5.31 13.34
N ILE A 69 -0.16 -6.39 12.61
CA ILE A 69 0.83 -7.08 11.77
C ILE A 69 1.17 -6.23 10.54
N GLY A 70 0.16 -5.66 9.88
CA GLY A 70 0.37 -4.83 8.69
C GLY A 70 1.14 -3.54 9.00
N ASN A 71 0.69 -2.76 9.98
CA ASN A 71 1.36 -1.54 10.39
C ASN A 71 2.73 -1.83 11.01
N GLY A 72 2.88 -2.93 11.74
CA GLY A 72 4.18 -3.39 12.24
C GLY A 72 5.18 -3.57 11.11
N TYR A 73 4.82 -4.30 10.05
CA TYR A 73 5.68 -4.49 8.88
C TYR A 73 6.04 -3.17 8.20
N VAL A 74 5.07 -2.28 7.93
CA VAL A 74 5.32 -1.00 7.27
C VAL A 74 6.22 -0.09 8.11
N LYS A 75 6.00 -0.02 9.43
CA LYS A 75 6.84 0.77 10.34
C LYS A 75 8.28 0.27 10.38
N LEU A 76 8.48 -1.05 10.41
CA LEU A 76 9.81 -1.65 10.35
C LEU A 76 10.52 -1.30 9.03
N LEU A 77 9.81 -1.37 7.90
CA LEU A 77 10.36 -0.93 6.61
C LEU A 77 10.68 0.56 6.60
N GLN A 78 9.79 1.42 7.11
CA GLN A 78 9.99 2.86 7.13
C GLN A 78 11.23 3.27 7.93
N MET A 79 11.53 2.57 9.04
CA MET A 79 12.72 2.80 9.85
C MET A 79 14.02 2.55 9.06
N ILE A 80 14.00 1.58 8.13
CA ILE A 80 15.16 1.27 7.27
C ILE A 80 15.24 2.22 6.08
N VAL A 81 14.09 2.53 5.47
CA VAL A 81 14.01 3.28 4.22
C VAL A 81 14.50 4.72 4.38
N MET A 82 14.05 5.43 5.42
CA MET A 82 14.40 6.85 5.62
C MET A 82 15.92 7.11 5.73
N PRO A 83 16.68 6.41 6.59
CA PRO A 83 18.13 6.61 6.68
C PRO A 83 18.86 6.14 5.40
N LEU A 84 18.40 5.06 4.75
CA LEU A 84 19.05 4.52 3.56
C LEU A 84 18.94 5.47 2.36
N ILE A 85 17.80 6.15 2.19
CA ILE A 85 17.61 7.12 1.09
C ILE A 85 18.67 8.22 1.14
N LEU A 86 18.94 8.79 2.33
CA LEU A 86 19.94 9.85 2.49
C LEU A 86 21.33 9.37 2.07
N VAL A 87 21.78 8.23 2.62
CA VAL A 87 23.11 7.66 2.33
C VAL A 87 23.23 7.27 0.86
N SER A 88 22.20 6.65 0.30
CA SER A 88 22.16 6.24 -1.11
C SER A 88 22.26 7.43 -2.05
N ILE A 89 21.54 8.52 -1.76
CA ILE A 89 21.54 9.73 -2.57
C ILE A 89 22.90 10.44 -2.50
N ILE A 90 23.45 10.65 -1.30
CA ILE A 90 24.76 11.30 -1.13
C ILE A 90 25.87 10.49 -1.83
N SER A 91 25.86 9.16 -1.67
CA SER A 91 26.82 8.27 -2.33
C SER A 91 26.71 8.31 -3.86
N ALA A 92 25.48 8.34 -4.40
CA ALA A 92 25.26 8.47 -5.84
C ALA A 92 25.73 9.84 -6.37
N PHE A 93 25.39 10.93 -5.70
CA PHE A 93 25.78 12.28 -6.13
C PHE A 93 27.28 12.50 -6.11
N THR A 94 27.99 12.04 -5.07
CA THR A 94 29.45 12.16 -4.97
C THR A 94 30.18 11.39 -6.08
N LYS A 95 29.62 10.28 -6.57
CA LYS A 95 30.17 9.52 -7.72
C LYS A 95 29.93 10.18 -9.07
N LEU A 96 28.88 11.00 -9.19
CA LEU A 96 28.47 11.61 -10.47
C LEU A 96 29.18 12.92 -10.82
N GLN A 97 29.75 13.62 -9.83
CA GLN A 97 30.45 14.91 -10.04
C GLN A 97 31.68 14.82 -10.96
N LEU A 98 32.27 13.63 -11.11
CA LEU A 98 33.48 13.41 -11.93
C LEU A 98 33.17 13.21 -13.44
N THR A 99 31.90 13.23 -13.85
CA THR A 99 31.50 12.87 -15.23
C THR A 99 30.99 14.06 -16.04
N LYS A 100 31.67 14.38 -17.16
CA LYS A 100 31.36 15.49 -18.10
C LYS A 100 29.96 15.42 -18.77
N ASN A 101 29.22 14.33 -18.56
CA ASN A 101 27.91 14.04 -19.19
C ASN A 101 26.71 14.16 -18.23
N LEU A 102 26.88 14.71 -17.02
CA LEU A 102 25.81 14.79 -16.00
C LEU A 102 24.55 15.52 -16.50
N GLY A 103 24.72 16.64 -17.21
CA GLY A 103 23.59 17.41 -17.74
C GLY A 103 22.76 16.63 -18.76
N LYS A 104 23.41 15.85 -19.64
CA LYS A 104 22.73 15.02 -20.65
C LYS A 104 21.98 13.84 -20.02
N ILE A 105 22.60 13.19 -19.03
CA ILE A 105 22.00 12.06 -18.32
C ILE A 105 20.81 12.54 -17.47
N SER A 106 21.00 13.63 -16.71
CA SER A 106 19.93 14.23 -15.91
C SER A 106 18.76 14.70 -16.78
N GLY A 107 19.04 15.39 -17.89
CA GLY A 107 18.02 15.81 -18.85
C GLY A 107 17.23 14.65 -19.44
N LEU A 108 17.88 13.53 -19.75
CA LEU A 108 17.21 12.31 -20.24
C LEU A 108 16.35 11.65 -19.16
N ILE A 109 16.83 11.58 -17.90
CA ILE A 109 16.07 11.03 -16.77
C ILE A 109 14.84 11.90 -16.45
N ILE A 110 15.01 13.22 -16.36
CA ILE A 110 13.88 14.13 -16.12
C ILE A 110 12.88 14.05 -17.27
N GLY A 111 13.35 14.01 -18.51
CA GLY A 111 12.51 13.85 -19.69
C GLY A 111 11.68 12.56 -19.65
N ILE A 112 12.29 11.41 -19.35
CA ILE A 112 11.56 10.15 -19.27
C ILE A 112 10.58 10.12 -18.09
N LEU A 113 10.96 10.65 -16.92
CA LEU A 113 10.08 10.68 -15.73
C LEU A 113 8.84 11.55 -15.95
N ILE A 114 9.01 12.74 -16.54
CA ILE A 114 7.89 13.62 -16.87
C ILE A 114 6.99 12.97 -17.92
N LEU A 115 7.59 12.37 -18.95
CA LEU A 115 6.83 11.69 -20.01
C LEU A 115 6.02 10.51 -19.45
N THR A 116 6.61 9.63 -18.64
CA THR A 116 5.87 8.50 -18.04
C THR A 116 4.81 8.97 -17.04
N THR A 117 5.07 10.06 -16.31
CA THR A 117 4.08 10.66 -15.40
C THR A 117 2.91 11.25 -16.18
N GLY A 118 3.18 11.93 -17.30
CA GLY A 118 2.17 12.46 -18.20
C GLY A 118 1.29 11.36 -18.79
N ILE A 119 1.88 10.25 -19.24
CA ILE A 119 1.13 9.07 -19.72
C ILE A 119 0.25 8.49 -18.60
N ALA A 120 0.79 8.31 -17.40
CA ALA A 120 0.04 7.80 -16.25
C ALA A 120 -1.15 8.72 -15.88
N ALA A 121 -0.93 10.05 -15.88
CA ALA A 121 -1.97 11.04 -15.62
C ALA A 121 -3.06 11.02 -16.72
N ALA A 122 -2.67 10.93 -17.99
CA ALA A 122 -3.61 10.83 -19.10
C ALA A 122 -4.50 9.59 -19.00
N VAL A 123 -3.92 8.42 -18.67
CA VAL A 123 -4.68 7.18 -18.44
C VAL A 123 -5.61 7.32 -17.22
N GLY A 124 -5.14 7.95 -16.14
CA GLY A 124 -5.96 8.23 -14.95
C GLY A 124 -7.16 9.12 -15.27
N ILE A 125 -6.95 10.21 -16.00
CA ILE A 125 -8.01 11.13 -16.44
C ILE A 125 -9.00 10.40 -17.35
N ALA A 126 -8.50 9.70 -18.37
CA ALA A 126 -9.34 8.95 -19.31
C ALA A 126 -10.19 7.89 -18.61
N ALA A 127 -9.62 7.15 -17.65
CA ALA A 127 -10.37 6.20 -16.84
C ALA A 127 -11.43 6.90 -15.98
N SER A 128 -11.08 7.99 -15.30
CA SER A 128 -12.03 8.74 -14.46
C SER A 128 -13.21 9.31 -15.26
N ALA A 129 -12.95 9.80 -16.48
CA ALA A 129 -13.97 10.32 -17.37
C ALA A 129 -14.83 9.21 -17.99
N GLY A 130 -14.23 8.06 -18.32
CA GLY A 130 -14.94 6.91 -18.88
C GLY A 130 -15.85 6.19 -17.88
N PHE A 131 -15.51 6.22 -16.59
CA PHE A 131 -16.33 5.65 -15.51
C PHE A 131 -17.24 6.69 -14.82
N ASP A 132 -17.34 7.91 -15.35
CA ASP A 132 -18.11 9.05 -14.80
C ASP A 132 -17.94 9.19 -13.28
N VAL A 133 -16.68 9.12 -12.82
CA VAL A 133 -16.35 9.14 -11.38
C VAL A 133 -16.59 10.55 -10.85
N SER A 134 -17.82 10.78 -10.39
CA SER A 134 -18.27 12.06 -9.86
C SER A 134 -17.62 12.38 -8.52
N ALA A 135 -16.89 13.51 -8.44
CA ALA A 135 -16.26 14.02 -7.21
C ALA A 135 -17.24 14.66 -6.21
N THR A 136 -18.55 14.57 -6.48
CA THR A 136 -19.63 15.21 -5.72
C THR A 136 -19.57 14.87 -4.23
N GLY A 137 -19.18 13.63 -3.87
CA GLY A 137 -19.01 13.22 -2.47
C GLY A 137 -17.87 13.93 -1.74
N LEU A 138 -16.76 14.24 -2.43
CA LEU A 138 -15.63 14.97 -1.85
C LEU A 138 -15.95 16.46 -1.67
N GLN A 139 -16.72 17.02 -2.61
CA GLN A 139 -17.16 18.42 -2.58
C GLN A 139 -18.18 18.67 -1.45
N LEU A 140 -19.07 17.72 -1.17
CA LEU A 140 -20.02 17.79 -0.06
C LEU A 140 -19.33 17.73 1.31
N VAL A 141 -18.30 16.90 1.47
CA VAL A 141 -17.50 16.85 2.71
C VAL A 141 -16.72 18.15 2.89
N CYS A 142 -16.12 18.69 1.83
CA CYS A 142 -15.40 19.96 1.89
C CYS A 142 -16.33 21.14 2.23
N ASN A 143 -17.54 21.17 1.65
CA ASN A 143 -18.55 22.17 1.98
C ASN A 143 -19.02 22.06 3.45
N LYS A 144 -19.19 20.83 3.95
CA LYS A 144 -19.59 20.58 5.35
C LYS A 144 -18.49 20.96 6.35
N VAL A 145 -17.22 20.71 6.01
CA VAL A 145 -16.07 21.13 6.82
C VAL A 145 -15.91 22.65 6.81
N MET A 146 -16.07 23.30 5.65
CA MET A 146 -16.03 24.76 5.54
C MET A 146 -17.18 25.44 6.31
N GLN A 147 -18.38 24.87 6.30
CA GLN A 147 -19.49 25.36 7.15
C GLN A 147 -19.21 25.19 8.64
N ASN A 148 -18.58 24.09 9.06
CA ASN A 148 -18.25 23.83 10.46
C ASN A 148 -17.03 24.60 10.97
N LEU A 149 -16.31 25.31 10.08
CA LEU A 149 -15.23 26.25 10.42
C LEU A 149 -15.72 27.71 10.44
N LEU A 150 -16.89 28.00 9.87
CA LEU A 150 -17.50 29.33 9.78
C LEU A 150 -18.63 29.57 10.80
N VAL A 151 -18.91 28.58 11.66
CA VAL A 151 -19.79 28.64 12.83
C VAL A 151 -18.95 28.33 14.07
#